data_AF-A0A6B2LR26-F1
#
_entry.id   AF-A0A6B2LR26-F1
#
_cell.length_a   1.000
_cell.length_b   1.000
_cell.length_c   1.000
_cell.angle_alpha   90.00
_cell.angle_beta   90.00
_cell.angle_gamma   90.00
#
_symmetry.space_group_name_H-M   'P 1'
#
loop_
_entity.id
_entity.type
_entity.pdbx_description
1 polymer ?
#
loop_
_entity_poly.entity_id
_entity_poly.type
_entity_poly.pdbx_seq_one_letter_code
_entity_poly.pdbx_strand_id
1 'polypeptide(L)'
;MEQRKKAVLRFLNLVGGSRIRWELYDIDEPGGPAVFVEDLQAIVVSKETVKGAEWVNEERKKRQFLPLLVVVVGLVQNNPSLGEDKD
;
A
#
# COMPACT_ATOMS: atom_id res chain seq x y z
N MET A 1 1.32 -11.22 -13.55
CA MET A 1 0.80 -9.86 -13.22
C MET A 1 -0.72 -9.79 -13.33
N GLU A 2 -1.30 -10.21 -14.45
CA GLU A 2 -2.76 -10.10 -14.70
C GLU A 2 -3.67 -10.74 -13.62
N GLN A 3 -3.30 -11.92 -13.13
CA GLN A 3 -4.07 -12.59 -12.08
C GLN A 3 -4.06 -11.81 -10.74
N ARG A 4 -2.94 -11.16 -10.40
CA ARG A 4 -2.83 -10.33 -9.19
C ARG A 4 -3.71 -9.09 -9.28
N LYS A 5 -3.68 -8.40 -10.43
CA LYS A 5 -4.55 -7.24 -10.70
C LYS A 5 -6.02 -7.61 -10.55
N LYS A 6 -6.45 -8.71 -11.17
CA LYS A 6 -7.83 -9.22 -11.06
C LYS A 6 -8.23 -9.54 -9.63
N ALA A 7 -7.34 -10.14 -8.83
CA ALA A 7 -7.63 -10.45 -7.43
C ALA A 7 -7.82 -9.18 -6.58
N VAL A 8 -6.96 -8.17 -6.75
CA VAL A 8 -7.07 -6.88 -6.05
C VAL A 8 -8.36 -6.17 -6.42
N LEU A 9 -8.68 -6.06 -7.71
CA LEU A 9 -9.90 -5.39 -8.18
C LEU A 9 -11.16 -6.08 -7.67
N ARG A 10 -11.20 -7.42 -7.61
CA ARG A 10 -12.31 -8.15 -7.00
C ARG A 10 -12.48 -7.81 -5.53
N PHE A 11 -11.38 -7.76 -4.77
CA PHE A 11 -11.42 -7.43 -3.35
C PHE A 11 -11.87 -5.98 -3.09
N LEU A 12 -11.34 -5.01 -3.85
CA LEU A 12 -11.76 -3.60 -3.74
C LEU A 12 -13.25 -3.42 -4.03
N ASN A 13 -13.76 -4.10 -5.06
CA ASN A 13 -15.19 -4.09 -5.37
C ASN A 13 -16.04 -4.74 -4.25
N LEU A 14 -15.53 -5.78 -3.58
CA LEU A 14 -16.24 -6.43 -2.48
C LEU A 14 -16.36 -5.51 -1.25
N VAL A 15 -15.26 -4.82 -0.89
CA VAL A 15 -15.21 -4.03 0.35
C VAL A 15 -15.81 -2.63 0.16
N GLY A 16 -15.50 -1.97 -0.95
CA GLY A 16 -15.90 -0.59 -1.22
C GLY A 16 -17.00 -0.43 -2.26
N GLY A 17 -17.12 -1.38 -3.20
CA GLY A 17 -17.99 -1.26 -4.35
C GLY A 17 -17.83 0.08 -5.07
N SER A 18 -18.94 0.72 -5.44
CA SER A 18 -18.95 2.03 -6.08
C SER A 18 -18.71 3.22 -5.14
N ARG A 19 -18.54 2.99 -3.83
CA ARG A 19 -18.34 4.06 -2.83
C ARG A 19 -16.90 4.55 -2.77
N ILE A 20 -15.95 3.75 -3.25
CA ILE A 20 -14.52 4.08 -3.28
C ILE A 20 -14.11 4.20 -4.74
N ARG A 21 -13.42 5.28 -5.10
CA ARG A 21 -12.75 5.40 -6.39
C ARG A 21 -11.29 5.00 -6.21
N TRP A 22 -10.76 4.24 -7.15
CA TRP A 22 -9.37 3.82 -7.15
C TRP A 22 -8.79 3.93 -8.55
N GLU A 23 -7.50 4.23 -8.60
CA GLU A 23 -6.68 4.19 -9.81
C GLU A 23 -5.61 3.13 -9.60
N LEU A 24 -5.36 2.33 -10.64
CA LEU A 24 -4.36 1.28 -10.60
C LEU A 24 -3.14 1.70 -11.40
N TYR A 25 -2.00 1.75 -10.73
CA TYR A 25 -0.71 2.06 -11.33
C TYR A 25 0.16 0.80 -11.41
N ASP A 26 0.85 0.63 -12.52
CA ASP A 26 1.98 -0.29 -12.58
C ASP A 26 3.18 0.38 -11.89
N ILE A 27 3.88 -0.39 -11.04
CA ILE A 27 5.06 0.09 -10.32
C ILE A 27 6.27 -0.37 -11.11
N ASP A 28 6.56 0.36 -12.18
CA ASP A 28 7.74 0.12 -13.02
C ASP A 28 8.96 0.91 -12.51
N GLU A 29 8.71 1.99 -11.77
CA GLU A 29 9.72 2.85 -11.14
C GLU A 29 9.66 2.75 -9.60
N PRO A 30 10.80 2.78 -8.89
CA PRO A 30 10.83 2.74 -7.44
C PRO A 30 9.94 3.82 -6.80
N GLY A 31 9.07 3.41 -5.87
CA GLY A 31 8.12 4.28 -5.17
C GLY A 31 6.84 4.61 -5.95
N GLY A 32 6.82 4.42 -7.27
CA GLY A 32 5.65 4.63 -8.12
C GLY A 32 5.00 6.02 -7.92
N PRO A 33 3.65 6.12 -7.98
CA PRO A 33 2.95 7.41 -7.91
C PRO A 33 3.21 8.18 -6.61
N ALA A 34 3.62 7.51 -5.53
CA ALA A 34 3.90 8.17 -4.26
C ALA A 34 5.03 9.20 -4.36
N VAL A 35 5.94 9.06 -5.33
CA VAL A 35 7.08 9.97 -5.54
C VAL A 35 6.73 11.15 -6.45
N PHE A 36 5.85 10.96 -7.45
CA PHE A 36 5.62 11.95 -8.50
C PHE A 36 4.22 12.59 -8.50
N VAL A 37 3.24 12.04 -7.78
CA VAL A 37 1.92 12.68 -7.59
C VAL A 37 2.01 13.62 -6.39
N GLU A 38 1.92 14.92 -6.66
CA GLU A 38 2.18 15.97 -5.68
C GLU A 38 1.12 16.04 -4.57
N ASP A 39 -0.15 15.92 -4.93
CA ASP A 39 -1.32 16.15 -4.08
C ASP A 39 -1.74 14.96 -3.20
N LEU A 40 -0.90 13.92 -3.12
CA LEU A 40 -1.09 12.82 -2.19
C LEU A 40 -0.89 13.28 -0.73
N GLN A 41 -1.75 12.77 0.16
CA GLN A 41 -1.76 13.16 1.57
C GLN A 41 -1.14 12.12 2.50
N ALA A 42 -1.21 10.84 2.13
CA ALA A 42 -0.79 9.73 2.97
C ALA A 42 -0.29 8.55 2.13
N ILE A 43 0.54 7.70 2.76
CA ILE A 43 0.95 6.40 2.25
C ILE A 43 0.66 5.33 3.30
N VAL A 44 -0.06 4.29 2.90
CA VAL A 44 -0.41 3.17 3.78
C VAL A 44 0.55 2.02 3.51
N VAL A 45 1.24 1.54 4.55
CA VAL A 45 2.27 0.51 4.45
C VAL A 45 2.11 -0.54 5.54
N SER A 46 2.66 -1.72 5.30
CA SER A 46 2.86 -2.72 6.34
C SER A 46 4.14 -2.42 7.13
N LYS A 47 4.36 -3.13 8.26
CA LYS A 47 5.61 -3.00 9.03
C LYS A 47 6.86 -3.29 8.19
N GLU A 48 6.77 -4.26 7.28
CA GLU A 48 7.87 -4.67 6.40
C GLU A 48 8.26 -3.57 5.41
N THR A 49 7.35 -2.66 5.09
CA THR A 49 7.52 -1.66 4.01
C THR A 49 7.70 -0.22 4.52
N VAL A 50 7.83 -0.02 5.83
CA VAL A 50 8.06 1.31 6.45
C VAL A 50 9.28 2.03 5.88
N LYS A 51 10.40 1.33 5.72
CA LYS A 51 11.62 1.91 5.12
C LYS A 51 11.41 2.42 3.70
N GLY A 52 10.51 1.78 2.95
CA GLY A 52 10.12 2.25 1.62
C GLY A 52 9.36 3.58 1.69
N ALA A 53 8.45 3.74 2.66
CA ALA A 53 7.74 5.00 2.87
C ALA A 53 8.67 6.14 3.33
N GLU A 54 9.64 5.84 4.19
CA GLU A 54 10.69 6.80 4.59
C GLU A 54 11.49 7.27 3.36
N TRP A 55 11.94 6.34 2.52
CA TRP A 55 12.62 6.67 1.27
C TRP A 55 11.76 7.51 0.32
N VAL A 56 10.47 7.20 0.19
CA VAL A 56 9.52 8.01 -0.62
C VAL A 56 9.49 9.46 -0.12
N ASN A 57 9.45 9.69 1.19
CA ASN A 57 9.42 11.05 1.73
C ASN A 57 10.72 11.83 1.48
N GLU A 58 11.87 11.15 1.46
CA GLU A 58 13.14 11.77 1.05
C GLU A 58 13.13 12.15 -0.44
N GLU A 59 12.58 11.30 -1.32
CA GLU A 59 12.43 11.65 -2.74
C GLU A 59 11.44 12.79 -2.97
N ARG A 60 10.33 12.83 -2.23
CA ARG A 60 9.35 13.93 -2.26
C ARG A 60 9.98 15.25 -1.83
N LYS A 61 10.82 15.23 -0.78
CA LYS A 61 11.56 16.40 -0.31
C LYS A 61 12.50 16.97 -1.37
N LYS A 62 13.21 16.13 -2.12
CA LYS A 62 14.06 16.56 -3.26
C LYS A 62 13.26 17.27 -4.35
N ARG A 63 11.98 16.94 -4.49
CA ARG A 63 11.03 17.52 -5.44
C ARG A 63 10.21 18.69 -4.88
N GLN A 64 10.50 19.12 -3.64
CA GLN A 64 9.75 20.16 -2.93
C GLN A 64 8.28 19.83 -2.66
N PHE A 65 7.92 18.53 -2.66
CA PHE A 65 6.58 18.08 -2.27
C PHE A 65 6.48 17.93 -0.76
N LEU A 66 5.26 18.09 -0.22
CA LEU A 66 4.99 17.80 1.18
C LEU A 66 5.18 16.31 1.48
N PRO A 67 5.74 15.95 2.66
CA PRO A 67 5.86 14.56 3.05
C PRO A 67 4.48 13.93 3.26
N LEU A 68 4.35 12.67 2.90
CA LEU A 68 3.15 11.88 3.14
C LEU A 68 3.05 11.47 4.60
N LEU A 69 1.83 11.51 5.15
CA LEU A 69 1.52 10.84 6.40
C LEU A 69 1.72 9.33 6.23
N VAL A 70 2.66 8.75 6.98
CA VAL A 70 2.91 7.30 6.94
C VAL A 70 1.96 6.59 7.89
N VAL A 71 1.00 5.85 7.33
CA VAL A 71 0.04 5.04 8.08
C VAL A 71 0.51 3.58 8.07
N VAL A 72 1.01 3.10 9.20
CA VAL A 72 1.48 1.71 9.33
C VAL A 72 0.33 0.83 9.81
N VAL A 73 -0.06 -0.13 8.99
CA VAL A 73 -1.08 -1.13 9.33
C VAL A 73 -0.43 -2.46 9.71
N GLY A 74 -0.88 -3.05 10.82
CA GLY A 74 -0.48 -4.39 11.22
C GLY A 74 -1.18 -5.43 10.36
N LEU A 75 -0.40 -6.34 9.78
CA LEU A 75 -0.95 -7.52 9.10
C LEU A 75 -0.98 -8.69 10.08
N VAL A 76 -2.07 -9.46 10.08
CA VAL A 76 -2.10 -10.75 10.77
C VAL A 76 -1.22 -11.69 9.97
N GLN A 77 -0.13 -12.17 10.57
CA GLN A 77 0.67 -13.22 9.94
C GLN A 77 -0.20 -14.46 9.83
N ASN A 78 -0.31 -15.01 8.62
CA ASN A 78 -0.94 -16.30 8.42
C ASN A 78 0.02 -17.36 8.99
N ASN A 79 -0.04 -17.56 10.31
CA ASN A 79 0.76 -18.55 10.99
C ASN A 79 -0.02 -19.88 10.92
N PRO A 80 0.42 -20.87 10.11
CA PRO A 80 -0.30 -22.13 9.99
C PRO A 80 -0.32 -22.94 11.30
N SER A 81 0.39 -22.52 12.35
CA SER A 81 0.43 -23.19 13.64
C SER A 81 -0.65 -22.77 14.65
N LEU A 82 -1.57 -21.86 14.30
CA LEU A 82 -2.67 -21.46 15.20
C LEU A 82 -3.94 -22.35 15.04
N GLY A 83 -3.74 -23.65 14.80
CA GLY A 83 -4.81 -24.60 14.48
C GLY A 83 -4.75 -25.96 15.20
N GLU A 84 -3.99 -26.09 16.29
CA GLU A 84 -4.10 -27.26 17.18
C GLU A 84 -4.16 -26.80 18.64
N ASP A 85 -5.34 -26.34 19.07
CA ASP A 85 -5.72 -26.53 20.47
C ASP A 85 -6.03 -28.02 20.64
N LYS A 86 -5.11 -28.75 21.28
CA LYS A 86 -5.35 -30.12 21.75
C LYS A 86 -5.94 -30.03 23.15
N ASP A 87 -7.25 -30.27 23.25
CA ASP A 87 -7.89 -30.76 24.47
C ASP A 87 -7.75 -32.29 24.58
#